data_AF-A0A7S4FPE0-F1
#
_entry.id   AF-A0A7S4FPE0-F1
#
_cell.length_a   1.000
_cell.length_b   1.000
_cell.length_c   1.000
_cell.angle_alpha   90.00
_cell.angle_beta   90.00
_cell.angle_gamma   90.00
#
_symmetry.space_group_name_H-M   'P 1'
#
loop_
_entity.id
_entity.type
_entity.pdbx_description
1 polymer ?
#
loop_
_entity_poly.entity_id
_entity_poly.type
_entity_poly.pdbx_seq_one_letter_code
_entity_poly.pdbx_strand_id
1 'polypeptide(L)'
;AFEHCVKFVETLRGSQHPLVYAGPNAYDTKEYPGFVHMALAALVSAGHVDGIISYTSNCLLGMAGVPDANLCKIWDPRKNAVDREAVGRAVGMLQQCDLCLILGTNLTETPLEIFEAMQNVGKRGGPIVVCTPEESYLDTASRYKFDLRPLE
;
A
#
# COMPACT_ATOMS: atom_id res chain seq x y z
N ALA A 1 6.28 14.71 -9.63
CA ALA A 1 6.68 13.97 -8.41
C ALA A 1 6.23 14.69 -7.13
N PHE A 2 6.65 15.95 -6.90
CA PHE A 2 6.31 16.71 -5.69
C PHE A 2 4.80 16.97 -5.50
N GLU A 3 4.06 17.32 -6.56
CA GLU A 3 2.60 17.53 -6.49
C GLU A 3 1.82 16.26 -6.12
N HIS A 4 2.29 15.09 -6.56
CA HIS A 4 1.71 13.81 -6.16
C HIS A 4 1.95 13.55 -4.66
N CYS A 5 3.11 13.95 -4.12
CA CYS A 5 3.37 13.89 -2.68
C CYS A 5 2.48 14.86 -1.88
N VAL A 6 2.17 16.04 -2.41
CA VAL A 6 1.27 16.99 -1.75
C VAL A 6 -0.16 16.45 -1.71
N LYS A 7 -0.71 16.01 -2.85
CA LYS A 7 -2.04 15.35 -2.87
C LYS A 7 -2.05 14.10 -1.99
N PHE A 8 -0.95 13.36 -1.97
CA PHE A 8 -0.79 12.20 -1.12
C PHE A 8 -0.87 12.56 0.37
N VAL A 9 -0.13 13.57 0.83
CA VAL A 9 -0.19 14.06 2.23
C VAL A 9 -1.56 14.67 2.56
N GLU A 10 -2.19 15.37 1.61
CA GLU A 10 -3.55 15.88 1.78
C GLU A 10 -4.58 14.77 1.92
N THR A 11 -4.41 13.64 1.19
CA THR A 11 -5.28 12.48 1.32
C THR A 11 -5.17 11.86 2.72
N LEU A 12 -3.98 11.86 3.31
CA LEU A 12 -3.77 11.40 4.69
C LEU A 12 -4.43 12.33 5.73
N ARG A 13 -4.78 13.56 5.37
CA ARG A 13 -5.26 14.57 6.30
C ARG A 13 -6.69 14.25 6.75
N GLY A 14 -6.84 13.87 8.02
CA GLY A 14 -8.13 13.56 8.64
C GLY A 14 -8.38 12.07 8.86
N SER A 15 -7.53 11.20 8.32
CA SER A 15 -7.47 9.78 8.66
C SER A 15 -6.79 9.62 10.03
N GLN A 16 -7.37 8.78 10.89
CA GLN A 16 -6.76 8.36 12.16
C GLN A 16 -5.85 7.15 11.97
N HIS A 17 -6.16 6.29 10.99
CA HIS A 17 -5.46 5.03 10.76
C HIS A 17 -5.14 4.79 9.27
N PRO A 18 -4.20 5.56 8.69
CA PRO A 18 -3.83 5.41 7.30
C PRO A 18 -2.93 4.20 7.05
N LEU A 19 -3.26 3.41 6.02
CA LEU A 19 -2.53 2.22 5.61
C LEU A 19 -2.06 2.29 4.16
N VAL A 20 -0.85 1.78 3.89
CA VAL A 20 -0.32 1.65 2.52
C VAL A 20 -0.20 0.18 2.12
N TYR A 21 -0.70 -0.16 0.94
CA TYR A 21 -0.46 -1.41 0.25
C TYR A 21 0.47 -1.18 -0.94
N ALA A 22 1.64 -1.81 -0.92
CA ALA A 22 2.60 -1.77 -2.02
C ALA A 22 2.71 -3.16 -2.66
N GLY A 23 2.25 -3.28 -3.91
CA GLY A 23 2.28 -4.55 -4.61
C GLY A 23 3.61 -4.86 -5.31
N PRO A 24 3.70 -5.99 -6.03
CA PRO A 24 4.95 -6.55 -6.54
C PRO A 24 5.68 -5.62 -7.52
N ASN A 25 4.93 -4.90 -8.36
CA ASN A 25 5.51 -4.06 -9.42
C ASN A 25 6.00 -2.69 -8.94
N ALA A 26 5.83 -2.36 -7.66
CA ALA A 26 6.16 -1.03 -7.19
C ALA A 26 7.67 -0.74 -7.25
N TYR A 27 8.55 -1.76 -7.18
CA TYR A 27 9.97 -1.54 -6.80
C TYR A 27 11.03 -2.47 -7.41
N ASP A 28 10.73 -3.23 -8.47
CA ASP A 28 11.41 -4.52 -8.71
C ASP A 28 12.78 -4.52 -9.44
N THR A 29 13.51 -3.40 -9.51
CA THR A 29 14.81 -3.39 -10.24
C THR A 29 15.98 -2.67 -9.55
N LYS A 30 15.83 -2.25 -8.30
CA LYS A 30 16.83 -1.40 -7.64
C LYS A 30 17.58 -2.11 -6.52
N GLU A 31 18.89 -1.94 -6.49
CA GLU A 31 19.75 -2.34 -5.36
C GLU A 31 19.58 -1.42 -4.14
N TYR A 32 19.01 -0.22 -4.34
CA TYR A 32 18.89 0.81 -3.30
C TYR A 32 17.45 1.36 -3.19
N PRO A 33 17.03 1.78 -1.99
CA PRO A 33 15.73 2.42 -1.79
C PRO A 33 15.56 3.67 -2.66
N GLY A 34 14.56 3.63 -3.55
CA GLY A 34 14.14 4.81 -4.30
C GLY A 34 13.37 5.83 -3.45
N PHE A 35 13.08 6.99 -4.04
CA PHE A 35 12.33 8.09 -3.42
C PHE A 35 11.06 7.65 -2.68
N VAL A 36 10.24 6.78 -3.28
CA VAL A 36 8.97 6.33 -2.66
C VAL A 36 9.23 5.55 -1.37
N HIS A 37 10.25 4.70 -1.32
CA HIS A 37 10.61 3.98 -0.09
C HIS A 37 11.00 4.95 1.02
N MET A 38 11.83 5.95 0.70
CA MET A 38 12.26 6.97 1.65
C MET A 38 11.09 7.82 2.14
N ALA A 39 10.16 8.18 1.24
CA ALA A 39 8.95 8.90 1.60
C ALA A 39 8.08 8.08 2.55
N LEU A 40 7.85 6.80 2.26
CA LEU A 40 7.10 5.88 3.13
C LEU A 40 7.75 5.74 4.51
N ALA A 41 9.07 5.58 4.57
CA ALA A 41 9.80 5.54 5.85
C ALA A 41 9.63 6.83 6.65
N ALA A 42 9.70 8.00 6.00
CA ALA A 42 9.48 9.28 6.66
C ALA A 42 8.04 9.43 7.19
N LEU A 43 7.04 8.98 6.43
CA LEU A 43 5.64 9.05 6.84
C LEU A 43 5.34 8.13 8.03
N VAL A 44 5.87 6.90 8.02
CA VAL A 44 5.78 5.99 9.17
C VAL A 44 6.47 6.59 10.39
N SER A 45 7.68 7.13 10.21
CA SER A 45 8.43 7.77 11.30
C SER A 45 7.72 8.99 11.89
N ALA A 46 6.96 9.72 11.07
CA ALA A 46 6.16 10.86 11.49
C ALA A 46 4.79 10.48 12.09
N GLY A 47 4.44 9.19 12.12
CA GLY A 47 3.13 8.72 12.60
C GLY A 47 1.97 9.05 11.64
N HIS A 48 2.27 9.25 10.36
CA HIS A 48 1.28 9.51 9.32
C HIS A 48 0.86 8.25 8.54
N VAL A 49 1.50 7.11 8.80
CA VAL A 49 1.16 5.80 8.23
C VAL A 49 1.32 4.78 9.36
N ASP A 50 0.23 4.10 9.70
CA ASP A 50 0.22 3.10 10.78
C ASP A 50 0.91 1.80 10.35
N GLY A 51 0.85 1.50 9.05
CA GLY A 51 1.58 0.39 8.52
C GLY A 51 1.59 0.28 7.00
N ILE A 52 2.43 -0.64 6.55
CA ILE A 52 2.66 -0.95 5.15
C ILE A 52 2.48 -2.44 4.95
N ILE A 53 1.58 -2.84 4.07
CA ILE A 53 1.47 -4.19 3.55
C ILE A 53 2.27 -4.24 2.25
N SER A 54 3.24 -5.13 2.16
CA SER A 54 4.15 -5.23 1.01
C SER A 54 4.15 -6.63 0.42
N TYR A 55 3.84 -6.73 -0.87
CA TYR A 55 3.93 -7.96 -1.65
C TYR A 55 5.34 -8.16 -2.26
N THR A 56 6.28 -7.25 -2.03
CA THR A 56 7.61 -7.36 -2.64
C THR A 56 8.52 -8.30 -1.85
N SER A 57 9.34 -9.06 -2.57
CA SER A 57 10.39 -9.92 -1.98
C SER A 57 11.61 -9.12 -1.54
N ASN A 58 11.74 -7.88 -2.00
CA ASN A 58 12.89 -7.03 -1.74
C ASN A 58 12.88 -6.44 -0.32
N CYS A 59 14.08 -6.16 0.22
CA CYS A 59 14.23 -5.60 1.55
C CYS A 59 14.25 -4.05 1.56
N LEU A 60 13.85 -3.40 0.47
CA LEU A 60 14.07 -1.97 0.25
C LEU A 60 13.31 -1.08 1.24
N LEU A 61 12.11 -1.46 1.69
CA LEU A 61 11.38 -0.73 2.74
C LEU A 61 12.11 -0.79 4.09
N GLY A 62 12.66 -1.96 4.44
CA GLY A 62 13.49 -2.09 5.65
C GLY A 62 14.79 -1.30 5.53
N MET A 63 15.45 -1.33 4.37
CA MET A 63 16.64 -0.54 4.09
C MET A 63 16.37 0.98 4.11
N ALA A 64 15.16 1.42 3.77
CA ALA A 64 14.74 2.81 3.87
C ALA A 64 14.48 3.27 5.31
N GLY A 65 14.44 2.35 6.27
CA GLY A 65 14.20 2.63 7.69
C GLY A 65 12.75 2.45 8.14
N VAL A 66 11.90 1.75 7.38
CA VAL A 66 10.57 1.37 7.88
C VAL A 66 10.73 0.33 9.00
N PRO A 67 10.22 0.57 10.22
CA PRO A 67 10.29 -0.40 11.31
C PRO A 67 9.52 -1.67 10.99
N ASP A 68 10.04 -2.83 11.40
CA ASP A 68 9.39 -4.13 11.18
C ASP A 68 7.98 -4.20 11.82
N ALA A 69 7.76 -3.47 12.91
CA ALA A 69 6.45 -3.38 13.56
C ALA A 69 5.38 -2.74 12.66
N ASN A 70 5.79 -1.90 11.71
CA ASN A 70 4.91 -1.21 10.76
C ASN A 70 4.93 -1.87 9.37
N LEU A 71 5.67 -2.96 9.17
CA LEU A 71 5.86 -3.58 7.86
C LEU A 71 5.37 -5.04 7.84
N CYS A 72 4.29 -5.28 7.12
CA CYS A 72 3.76 -6.62 6.88
C CYS A 72 4.16 -7.11 5.49
N LYS A 73 5.19 -7.95 5.41
CA LYS A 73 5.62 -8.61 4.17
C LYS A 73 4.81 -9.88 3.94
N ILE A 74 4.01 -9.92 2.87
CA ILE A 74 3.13 -11.05 2.58
C ILE A 74 3.76 -12.08 1.64
N TRP A 75 4.85 -11.75 0.96
CA TRP A 75 5.65 -12.69 0.17
C TRP A 75 6.85 -13.20 0.96
N ASP A 76 6.99 -14.53 1.08
CA ASP A 76 8.17 -15.17 1.68
C ASP A 76 9.14 -15.62 0.56
N PRO A 77 10.28 -14.93 0.36
CA PRO A 77 11.23 -15.29 -0.69
C PRO A 77 11.90 -16.65 -0.46
N ARG A 78 11.93 -17.16 0.78
CA ARG A 78 12.55 -18.47 1.08
C ARG A 78 11.64 -19.62 0.68
N LYS A 79 10.33 -19.42 0.78
CA LYS A 79 9.31 -20.40 0.37
C LYS A 79 8.83 -20.19 -1.06
N ASN A 80 9.20 -19.07 -1.67
CA ASN A 80 8.69 -18.64 -2.98
C ASN A 80 7.16 -18.68 -3.03
N ALA A 81 6.53 -18.20 -1.95
CA ALA A 81 5.09 -18.32 -1.72
C ALA A 81 4.58 -17.21 -0.79
N VAL A 82 3.26 -17.01 -0.80
CA VAL A 82 2.56 -16.12 0.12
C VAL A 82 2.62 -16.68 1.55
N ASP A 83 3.04 -15.86 2.51
CA ASP A 83 2.98 -16.18 3.94
C ASP A 83 1.54 -15.95 4.45
N ARG A 84 0.84 -17.05 4.78
CA ARG A 84 -0.54 -17.02 5.26
C ARG A 84 -0.69 -16.34 6.63
N GLU A 85 0.32 -16.39 7.48
CA GLU A 85 0.27 -15.65 8.75
C GLU A 85 0.38 -14.14 8.50
N ALA A 86 1.23 -13.74 7.56
CA ALA A 86 1.33 -12.35 7.13
C ALA A 86 0.03 -11.86 6.47
N VAL A 87 -0.65 -12.69 5.68
CA VAL A 87 -1.98 -12.37 5.14
C VAL A 87 -2.98 -12.10 6.27
N GLY A 88 -3.01 -12.94 7.30
CA GLY A 88 -3.88 -12.72 8.47
C GLY A 88 -3.59 -11.39 9.18
N ARG A 89 -2.30 -11.05 9.36
CA ARG A 89 -1.89 -9.74 9.91
C ARG A 89 -2.32 -8.57 9.02
N ALA A 90 -2.11 -8.68 7.70
CA ALA A 90 -2.50 -7.67 6.73
C ALA A 90 -4.01 -7.42 6.73
N VAL A 91 -4.83 -8.47 6.83
CA VAL A 91 -6.29 -8.35 6.98
C VAL A 91 -6.64 -7.62 8.27
N GLY A 92 -5.99 -7.95 9.39
CA GLY A 92 -6.19 -7.23 10.66
C GLY A 92 -5.87 -5.74 10.56
N MET A 93 -4.78 -5.38 9.88
CA MET A 93 -4.42 -3.98 9.63
C MET A 93 -5.50 -3.27 8.78
N LEU A 94 -6.00 -3.91 7.73
CA LEU A 94 -7.06 -3.37 6.85
C LEU A 94 -8.43 -3.24 7.54
N GLN A 95 -8.70 -4.07 8.55
CA GLN A 95 -9.93 -3.96 9.35
C GLN A 95 -9.91 -2.73 10.26
N GLN A 96 -8.73 -2.30 10.70
CA GLN A 96 -8.54 -1.15 11.59
C GLN A 96 -8.33 0.16 10.83
N CYS A 97 -7.90 0.10 9.56
CA CYS A 97 -7.66 1.31 8.79
C CYS A 97 -8.95 2.02 8.36
N ASP A 98 -8.87 3.34 8.28
CA ASP A 98 -9.91 4.22 7.77
C ASP A 98 -9.54 4.84 6.41
N LEU A 99 -8.30 4.67 5.98
CA LEU A 99 -7.79 5.01 4.65
C LEU A 99 -6.87 3.91 4.15
N CYS A 100 -7.01 3.53 2.87
CA CYS A 100 -6.13 2.56 2.21
C CYS A 100 -5.54 3.16 0.94
N LEU A 101 -4.22 3.30 0.88
CA LEU A 101 -3.49 3.72 -0.31
C LEU A 101 -2.86 2.50 -0.99
N ILE A 102 -3.04 2.34 -2.28
CA ILE A 102 -2.52 1.24 -3.09
C ILE A 102 -1.48 1.80 -4.06
N LEU A 103 -0.23 1.35 -3.99
CA LEU A 103 0.89 1.85 -4.79
C LEU A 103 1.46 0.77 -5.71
N GLY A 104 1.62 1.14 -6.99
CA GLY A 104 2.42 0.39 -7.96
C GLY A 104 1.92 -1.03 -8.25
N THR A 105 0.60 -1.24 -8.17
CA THR A 105 -0.01 -2.55 -8.44
C THR A 105 -1.43 -2.40 -8.97
N ASN A 106 -1.77 -3.27 -9.91
CA ASN A 106 -3.11 -3.45 -10.45
C ASN A 106 -3.96 -4.46 -9.65
N LEU A 107 -3.40 -5.01 -8.56
CA LEU A 107 -4.03 -5.95 -7.61
C LEU A 107 -4.33 -7.35 -8.15
N THR A 108 -3.94 -7.73 -9.36
CA THR A 108 -4.29 -9.03 -9.96
C THR A 108 -3.73 -10.23 -9.21
N GLU A 109 -2.57 -10.09 -8.57
CA GLU A 109 -1.90 -11.14 -7.78
C GLU A 109 -2.18 -11.03 -6.27
N THR A 110 -3.07 -10.12 -5.86
CA THR A 110 -3.40 -9.90 -4.44
C THR A 110 -4.20 -11.09 -3.90
N PRO A 111 -3.88 -11.61 -2.71
CA PRO A 111 -4.69 -12.65 -2.06
C PRO A 111 -6.13 -12.15 -1.87
N LEU A 112 -7.10 -13.02 -2.15
CA LEU A 112 -8.52 -12.67 -2.12
C LEU A 112 -8.93 -12.08 -0.76
N GLU A 113 -8.39 -12.59 0.33
CA GLU A 113 -8.68 -12.16 1.69
C GLU A 113 -8.26 -10.70 1.93
N ILE A 114 -7.11 -10.31 1.38
CA ILE A 114 -6.61 -8.92 1.44
C ILE A 114 -7.49 -8.02 0.58
N PHE A 115 -7.86 -8.49 -0.62
CA PHE A 115 -8.72 -7.75 -1.53
C PHE A 115 -10.11 -7.48 -0.92
N GLU A 116 -10.74 -8.50 -0.33
CA GLU A 116 -12.01 -8.36 0.39
C GLU A 116 -11.88 -7.40 1.57
N ALA A 117 -10.77 -7.48 2.33
CA ALA A 117 -10.51 -6.57 3.43
C ALA A 117 -10.35 -5.11 2.95
N MET A 118 -9.68 -4.86 1.82
CA MET A 118 -9.62 -3.54 1.18
C MET A 118 -11.01 -3.03 0.80
N GLN A 119 -11.83 -3.86 0.14
CA GLN A 119 -13.20 -3.46 -0.21
C GLN A 119 -14.03 -3.11 1.03
N ASN A 120 -13.79 -3.79 2.15
CA ASN A 120 -14.47 -3.48 3.41
C ASN A 120 -14.07 -2.11 3.97
N VAL A 121 -12.87 -1.59 3.68
CA VAL A 121 -12.52 -0.18 3.99
C VAL A 121 -13.49 0.76 3.28
N GLY A 122 -13.68 0.57 1.97
CA GLY A 122 -14.60 1.37 1.15
C GLY A 122 -16.06 1.25 1.62
N LYS A 123 -16.53 0.04 1.97
CA LYS A 123 -17.89 -0.17 2.49
C LYS A 123 -18.14 0.51 3.83
N ARG A 124 -17.11 0.70 4.66
CA ARG A 124 -17.18 1.48 5.91
C ARG A 124 -17.15 3.00 5.67
N GLY A 125 -17.02 3.44 4.42
CA GLY A 125 -16.90 4.85 4.04
C GLY A 125 -15.47 5.38 4.04
N GLY A 126 -14.47 4.53 4.30
CA GLY A 126 -13.07 4.93 4.25
C GLY A 126 -12.57 5.09 2.81
N PRO A 127 -11.77 6.13 2.49
CA PRO A 127 -11.19 6.28 1.17
C PRO A 127 -10.24 5.13 0.80
N ILE A 128 -10.38 4.65 -0.42
CA ILE A 128 -9.39 3.79 -1.09
C ILE A 128 -8.80 4.61 -2.24
N VAL A 129 -7.49 4.78 -2.24
CA VAL A 129 -6.77 5.54 -3.26
C VAL A 129 -5.80 4.61 -3.98
N VAL A 130 -5.91 4.57 -5.31
CA VAL A 130 -5.10 3.68 -6.14
C VAL A 130 -4.15 4.51 -7.01
N CYS A 131 -2.85 4.26 -6.85
CA CYS A 131 -1.77 4.92 -7.58
C CYS A 131 -0.99 3.87 -8.37
N THR A 132 -1.46 3.55 -9.57
CA THR A 132 -0.77 2.67 -10.52
C THR A 132 -0.83 3.28 -11.94
N PRO A 133 0.21 3.11 -12.77
CA PRO A 133 0.16 3.52 -14.17
C PRO A 133 -0.77 2.62 -15.02
N GLU A 134 -1.08 1.41 -14.55
CA GLU A 134 -1.96 0.44 -15.20
C GLU A 134 -3.38 0.51 -14.64
N GLU A 135 -4.39 0.06 -15.41
CA GLU A 135 -5.75 -0.14 -14.91
C GLU A 135 -5.75 -1.19 -13.79
N SER A 136 -6.37 -0.85 -12.66
CA SER A 136 -6.44 -1.75 -11.51
C SER A 136 -7.69 -2.62 -11.54
N TYR A 137 -7.63 -3.78 -10.90
CA TYR A 137 -8.80 -4.64 -10.71
C TYR A 137 -9.93 -3.93 -9.95
N LEU A 138 -9.61 -2.92 -9.12
CA LEU A 138 -10.61 -2.09 -8.45
C LEU A 138 -11.32 -1.10 -9.38
N ASP A 139 -10.68 -0.66 -10.48
CA ASP A 139 -11.30 0.21 -11.48
C ASP A 139 -12.47 -0.50 -12.18
N THR A 140 -12.33 -1.80 -12.41
CA THR A 140 -13.37 -2.62 -13.05
C THR A 140 -14.44 -3.09 -12.07
N ALA A 141 -14.12 -3.14 -10.77
CA ALA A 141 -14.99 -3.69 -9.73
C ALA A 141 -15.77 -2.67 -8.89
N SER A 142 -15.45 -1.36 -8.92
CA SER A 142 -16.02 -0.40 -7.93
C SER A 142 -16.21 1.04 -8.41
N ARG A 143 -17.08 1.81 -7.71
CA ARG A 143 -17.40 3.24 -7.96
C ARG A 143 -16.39 4.23 -7.34
N TYR A 144 -15.31 3.76 -6.72
CA TYR A 144 -14.40 4.59 -5.95
C TYR A 144 -13.11 4.83 -6.73
N LYS A 145 -13.08 5.92 -7.50
CA LYS A 145 -11.92 6.28 -8.31
C LYS A 145 -11.40 7.64 -7.93
N PHE A 146 -10.21 7.67 -7.35
CA PHE A 146 -9.34 8.84 -7.41
C PHE A 146 -8.24 8.55 -8.43
N ASP A 147 -8.46 9.02 -9.65
CA ASP A 147 -7.52 8.88 -10.74
C ASP A 147 -6.42 9.93 -10.59
N LEU A 148 -5.20 9.48 -10.28
CA LEU A 148 -4.02 10.32 -10.15
C LEU A 148 -3.15 10.31 -11.41
N ARG A 149 -3.72 9.99 -12.59
CA ARG A 149 -3.04 10.25 -13.86
C ARG A 149 -2.58 11.72 -13.94
N PRO A 150 -1.47 12.01 -14.64
CA PRO A 150 -1.02 13.38 -14.84
C PRO A 150 -2.19 14.22 -15.37
N LEU A 151 -2.44 15.37 -14.75
CA LEU A 151 -3.24 16.41 -15.40
C LEU A 151 -2.41 16.85 -16.62
N GLU A 152 -2.92 16.61 -17.82
CA GLU A 152 -2.35 17.15 -19.06
C GLU A 152 -2.30 18.68 -19.04
#